data_AF-A0A2V6IT83-F1
#
_entry.id   AF-A0A2V6IT83-F1
#
_cell.length_a   1.000
_cell.length_b   1.000
_cell.length_c   1.000
_cell.angle_alpha   90.00
_cell.angle_beta   90.00
_cell.angle_gamma   90.00
#
_symmetry.space_group_name_H-M   'P 1'
#
loop_
_entity.id
_entity.type
_entity.pdbx_description
1 polymer ?
#
loop_
_entity_poly.entity_id
_entity_poly.type
_entity_poly.pdbx_seq_one_letter_code
_entity_poly.pdbx_strand_id
1 'polypeptide(L)'
;EVWSPGQDAYLEVSSCSNCEDFQARRMQLRFKDRDGKNRFCQTLNGSGVALPRLFAALIENHQQPDGSIRIPEKLQPYFGASEIR
;
A
#
# COMPACT_ATOMS: atom_id res chain seq x y z
N GLU A 1 -7.56 0.92 -5.32
CA GLU A 1 -7.62 2.39 -5.49
C GLU A 1 -8.36 3.01 -4.30
N VAL A 2 -8.28 4.33 -4.11
CA VAL A 2 -9.05 5.09 -3.12
C VAL A 2 -9.61 6.36 -3.73
N TRP A 3 -10.72 6.86 -3.20
CA TRP A 3 -11.37 8.09 -3.67
C TRP A 3 -10.56 9.33 -3.28
N SER A 4 -10.36 10.26 -4.23
CA SER A 4 -9.76 11.58 -4.01
C SER A 4 -10.76 12.68 -4.37
N PRO A 5 -11.42 13.29 -3.36
CA PRO A 5 -12.32 14.42 -3.58
C PRO A 5 -11.69 15.58 -4.36
N GLY A 6 -10.41 15.88 -4.14
CA GLY A 6 -9.72 16.97 -4.82
C GLY A 6 -9.51 16.74 -6.32
N GLN A 7 -9.51 15.47 -6.75
CA GLN A 7 -9.31 15.05 -8.15
C GLN A 7 -10.59 14.53 -8.80
N ASP A 8 -11.69 14.41 -8.04
CA ASP A 8 -12.97 13.80 -8.47
C ASP A 8 -12.78 12.43 -9.16
N ALA A 9 -11.88 11.61 -8.61
CA ALA A 9 -11.50 10.34 -9.20
C ALA A 9 -10.99 9.32 -8.17
N TYR A 10 -11.00 8.04 -8.56
CA TYR A 10 -10.26 7.00 -7.85
C TYR A 10 -8.80 7.01 -8.29
N LEU A 11 -7.89 6.99 -7.31
CA LEU A 11 -6.45 6.96 -7.54
C LEU A 11 -5.85 5.63 -7.06
N GLU A 12 -4.93 5.09 -7.85
CA GLU A 12 -4.17 3.90 -7.46
C GLU A 12 -3.23 4.22 -6.28
N VAL A 13 -3.37 3.47 -5.19
CA VAL A 13 -2.52 3.57 -3.98
C VAL A 13 -1.80 2.27 -3.63
N SER A 14 -2.17 1.18 -4.29
CA SER A 14 -1.54 -0.12 -4.10
C SER A 14 -1.75 -0.95 -5.36
N SER A 15 -0.76 -1.80 -5.62
CA SER A 15 -0.79 -2.82 -6.66
C SER A 15 -0.34 -4.14 -6.03
N CYS A 16 -0.89 -5.24 -6.53
CA CYS A 16 -0.50 -6.59 -6.17
C CYS A 16 -0.21 -7.37 -7.45
N SER A 17 0.91 -8.09 -7.48
CA SER A 17 1.35 -8.81 -8.68
C SER A 17 1.92 -10.17 -8.32
N ASN A 18 1.51 -11.18 -9.09
CA ASN A 18 2.17 -12.48 -9.15
C ASN A 18 3.07 -12.48 -10.38
N CYS A 19 4.39 -12.59 -10.16
CA CYS A 19 5.37 -12.63 -11.24
C CYS A 19 5.84 -14.05 -11.55
N GLU A 20 5.26 -15.07 -10.91
CA GLU A 20 5.67 -16.47 -11.01
C GLU A 20 7.20 -16.58 -10.95
N ASP A 21 7.83 -17.27 -11.91
CA ASP A 21 9.29 -17.40 -11.96
C ASP A 21 9.99 -16.36 -12.84
N PHE A 22 9.27 -15.36 -13.41
CA PHE A 22 9.84 -14.39 -14.36
C PHE A 22 11.03 -13.62 -13.77
N GLN A 23 10.84 -13.09 -12.56
CA GLN A 23 11.89 -12.36 -11.84
C GLN A 23 12.97 -13.33 -11.33
N ALA A 24 12.55 -14.47 -10.79
CA ALA A 24 13.45 -15.48 -10.25
C ALA A 24 14.44 -16.02 -11.30
N ARG A 25 14.00 -16.23 -12.55
CA ARG A 25 14.87 -16.64 -13.67
C ARG A 25 15.93 -15.59 -14.00
N ARG A 26 15.58 -14.30 -13.91
CA ARG A 26 16.49 -13.18 -14.22
C ARG A 26 17.57 -12.96 -13.16
N MET A 27 17.23 -13.17 -11.88
CA MET A 27 18.17 -13.02 -10.76
C MET A 27 18.78 -14.35 -10.27
N GLN A 28 18.46 -15.46 -10.93
CA GLN A 28 18.83 -16.83 -10.54
C GLN A 28 18.40 -17.24 -9.11
N LEU A 29 17.24 -16.75 -8.65
CA LEU A 29 16.66 -17.08 -7.35
C LEU A 29 16.09 -18.50 -7.36
N ARG A 30 16.70 -19.40 -6.58
CA ARG A 30 16.36 -20.82 -6.56
C ARG A 30 16.23 -21.32 -5.12
N PHE A 31 15.43 -22.38 -4.95
CA PHE A 31 15.37 -23.18 -3.72
C PHE A 31 15.59 -24.65 -4.06
N LYS A 32 15.93 -25.46 -3.05
CA LYS A 32 15.96 -26.93 -3.18
C LYS A 32 14.60 -27.50 -2.81
N ASP A 33 14.02 -28.30 -3.71
CA ASP A 33 12.79 -29.04 -3.41
C ASP A 33 13.07 -30.24 -2.48
N ARG A 34 12.01 -30.99 -2.14
CA ARG A 34 12.08 -32.15 -1.23
C ARG A 34 12.99 -33.26 -1.76
N ASP A 35 13.19 -33.33 -3.07
CA ASP A 35 14.07 -34.30 -3.73
C ASP A 35 15.50 -33.76 -3.90
N GLY A 36 15.80 -32.57 -3.36
CA GLY A 36 17.10 -31.91 -3.46
C GLY A 36 17.36 -31.24 -4.81
N LYS A 37 16.38 -31.15 -5.71
CA LYS A 37 16.52 -30.53 -7.03
C LYS A 37 16.37 -29.01 -6.91
N ASN A 38 17.19 -28.28 -7.66
CA ASN A 38 17.06 -26.83 -7.75
C ASN A 38 15.82 -26.46 -8.57
N ARG A 39 14.94 -25.63 -8.00
CA ARG A 39 13.75 -25.06 -8.64
C ARG A 39 13.80 -23.53 -8.53
N PHE A 40 13.26 -22.83 -9.52
CA PHE A 40 13.09 -21.38 -9.43
C PHE A 40 11.96 -21.05 -8.45
N CYS A 41 12.14 -19.99 -7.66
CA CYS A 41 11.09 -19.50 -6.77
C CYS A 41 9.97 -18.84 -7.58
N GLN A 42 8.74 -18.88 -7.06
CA GLN A 42 7.68 -17.96 -7.51
C GLN A 42 7.72 -16.69 -6.65
N THR A 43 7.60 -15.52 -7.29
CA THR A 43 7.62 -14.22 -6.61
C THR A 43 6.28 -13.53 -6.67
N LEU A 44 5.84 -12.99 -5.54
CA LEU A 44 4.68 -12.12 -5.42
C LEU A 44 5.13 -10.83 -4.73
N ASN A 45 4.50 -9.72 -5.08
CA ASN A 45 4.71 -8.43 -4.42
C ASN A 45 3.38 -7.69 -4.27
N GLY A 46 3.32 -6.82 -3.28
CA GLY A 46 2.19 -5.94 -3.04
C GLY A 46 2.62 -4.69 -2.27
N SER A 47 2.10 -3.54 -2.68
CA SER A 47 2.34 -2.28 -1.96
C SER A 47 1.62 -2.30 -0.61
N GLY A 48 2.38 -2.24 0.48
CA GLY A 48 1.82 -2.17 1.83
C GLY A 48 1.18 -0.80 2.12
N VAL A 49 2.00 0.25 2.11
CA VAL A 49 1.55 1.64 2.33
C VAL A 49 2.34 2.57 1.41
N ALA A 50 1.66 3.16 0.41
CA ALA A 50 2.25 4.18 -0.46
C ALA A 50 1.82 5.59 0.00
N LEU A 51 2.73 6.28 0.69
CA LEU A 51 2.41 7.49 1.45
C LEU A 51 1.77 8.64 0.65
N PRO A 52 2.27 9.07 -0.53
CA PRO A 52 1.84 10.35 -1.11
C PRO A 52 0.35 10.44 -1.43
N ARG A 53 -0.16 9.47 -2.21
CA ARG A 53 -1.59 9.44 -2.60
C ARG A 53 -2.49 9.04 -1.45
N LEU A 54 -2.02 8.14 -0.57
CA LEU A 54 -2.80 7.75 0.60
C LEU A 54 -2.97 8.91 1.58
N PHE A 55 -1.95 9.74 1.76
CA PHE A 55 -1.99 10.91 2.62
C PHE A 55 -2.94 11.99 2.08
N ALA A 56 -2.86 12.29 0.77
CA ALA A 56 -3.81 13.20 0.12
C ALA A 56 -5.25 12.72 0.31
N ALA A 57 -5.53 11.45 -0.02
CA ALA A 57 -6.85 10.87 0.18
C ALA A 57 -7.29 10.89 1.66
N LEU A 58 -6.39 10.65 2.61
CA LEU A 58 -6.70 10.71 4.03
C LEU A 58 -7.14 12.11 4.43
N ILE A 59 -6.38 13.15 4.05
CA ILE A 59 -6.74 14.54 4.34
C ILE A 59 -8.09 14.89 3.72
N GLU A 60 -8.21 14.71 2.40
CA GLU A 60 -9.39 15.12 1.63
C GLU A 60 -10.68 14.46 2.14
N ASN A 61 -10.63 13.16 2.49
CA ASN A 61 -11.81 12.44 2.96
C ASN A 61 -12.13 12.66 4.45
N HIS A 62 -11.27 13.34 5.22
CA HIS A 62 -11.48 13.58 6.65
C HIS A 62 -11.59 15.07 7.02
N GLN A 63 -11.64 15.97 6.04
CA GLN A 63 -11.92 17.38 6.27
C GLN A 63 -13.28 17.58 6.95
N GLN A 64 -13.34 18.51 7.89
CA GLN A 64 -14.55 18.90 8.61
C GLN A 64 -15.01 20.29 8.17
N PRO A 65 -16.29 20.67 8.38
CA PRO A 65 -16.80 21.99 8.01
C PRO A 65 -16.07 23.18 8.66
N ASP A 66 -15.43 22.97 9.80
CA ASP A 66 -14.65 23.99 10.51
C ASP A 66 -13.18 24.10 10.02
N GLY A 67 -12.80 23.30 9.02
CA GLY A 67 -11.45 23.25 8.45
C GLY A 67 -10.51 22.28 9.15
N SER A 68 -10.89 21.68 10.28
CA SER A 68 -10.10 20.63 10.93
C SER A 68 -10.08 19.34 10.10
N ILE A 69 -9.08 18.48 10.35
CA ILE A 69 -8.98 17.16 9.71
C ILE A 69 -9.07 16.08 10.79
N ARG A 70 -10.11 15.25 10.73
CA ARG A 70 -10.30 14.14 11.67
C ARG A 70 -9.22 13.07 11.46
N ILE A 71 -8.57 12.62 12.52
CA ILE A 71 -7.64 11.50 12.47
C ILE A 71 -8.39 10.17 12.67
N PRO A 72 -8.25 9.18 11.76
CA PRO A 72 -8.81 7.86 11.93
C PRO A 72 -8.42 7.23 13.27
N GLU A 73 -9.36 6.58 13.97
CA GLU A 73 -9.17 6.04 15.32
C GLU A 73 -7.92 5.17 15.46
N LYS A 74 -7.64 4.33 14.46
CA LYS A 74 -6.46 3.44 14.44
C LYS A 74 -5.12 4.19 14.37
N LEU A 75 -5.12 5.44 13.90
CA LEU A 75 -3.94 6.28 13.80
C LEU A 75 -3.74 7.20 15.01
N GLN A 76 -4.76 7.40 15.84
CA GLN A 76 -4.70 8.30 17.00
C GLN A 76 -3.61 7.92 18.02
N PRO A 77 -3.35 6.64 18.35
CA PRO A 77 -2.24 6.28 19.25
C PRO A 77 -0.86 6.65 18.71
N TYR A 78 -0.72 6.77 17.39
CA TYR A 78 0.54 7.13 16.72
C TYR A 78 0.66 8.65 16.54
N PHE A 79 -0.46 9.35 16.34
CA PHE A 79 -0.48 10.80 16.13
C PHE A 79 -0.54 11.59 17.46
N GLY A 80 -1.23 11.08 18.47
CA GLY A 80 -1.40 11.72 19.78
C GLY A 80 -2.61 12.65 19.92
N ALA A 81 -3.43 12.78 18.88
CA ALA A 81 -4.67 13.59 18.89
C ALA A 81 -5.75 12.97 17.99
N SER A 82 -7.00 13.42 18.16
CA SER A 82 -8.15 13.00 17.36
C SER A 82 -8.35 13.81 16.07
N GLU A 83 -7.70 14.97 15.95
CA GLU A 83 -7.84 15.90 14.83
C GLU A 83 -6.58 16.76 14.63
N ILE A 84 -6.39 17.27 13.41
CA ILE A 84 -5.43 18.33 13.06
C ILE A 84 -6.22 19.63 12.94
N ARG A 85 -5.70 20.73 13.51
CA ARG A 85 -6.24 22.08 13.40
C ARG A 85 -5.26 23.00 12.70
#